data_AF-A0A934D7D3-F1
#
_entry.id   AF-A0A934D7D3-F1
#
_cell.length_a   1.000
_cell.length_b   1.000
_cell.length_c   1.000
_cell.angle_alpha   90.00
_cell.angle_beta   90.00
_cell.angle_gamma   90.00
#
_symmetry.space_group_name_H-M   'P 1'
#
loop_
_entity.id
_entity.type
_entity.pdbx_description
1 polymer ?
#
loop_
_entity_poly.entity_id
_entity_poly.type
_entity_poly.pdbx_seq_one_letter_code
_entity_poly.pdbx_strand_id
1 'polypeptide(L)'
;MMNEASNGVKREYGIYAGIAVLIAIGVIGTLGAKESASPSLPLPGTASTSSAETTATPSSSTSQTSPITKQKATPPVAFPSVFSLVPGDVVASWDFAGTHKDSGQLEASVRADITRLKGLINSGAHTNYELYVSIANQYELLGDGGKEFTYLNYALAIDSTKTGLAWHNMGKLLERLGAYKSARVAYDRMIAAQTTSQYIRARLEFLKAHMPEDTDAIQQAEADLAASVE
;
A
#
# COMPACT_ATOMS: atom_id res chain seq x y z
N MET A 1 1.44 -36.47 40.99
CA MET A 1 0.54 -35.37 40.62
C MET A 1 1.41 -34.26 40.04
N MET A 2 1.87 -34.47 38.80
CA MET A 2 1.40 -33.80 37.57
C MET A 2 1.82 -32.33 37.47
N ASN A 3 2.78 -32.12 36.57
CA ASN A 3 3.16 -30.88 35.91
C ASN A 3 1.94 -30.12 35.35
N GLU A 4 1.97 -28.79 35.39
CA GLU A 4 1.57 -27.99 34.23
C GLU A 4 2.51 -26.79 34.09
N ALA A 5 3.36 -26.88 33.07
CA ALA A 5 4.15 -25.77 32.56
C ALA A 5 3.23 -24.89 31.70
N SER A 6 3.07 -23.63 32.09
CA SER A 6 2.42 -22.60 31.28
C SER A 6 3.33 -22.27 30.10
N ASN A 7 3.07 -22.91 28.95
CA ASN A 7 3.65 -22.55 27.66
C ASN A 7 3.02 -21.24 27.18
N GLY A 8 3.55 -20.12 27.67
CA GLY A 8 3.35 -18.81 27.07
C GLY A 8 4.05 -18.75 25.72
N VAL A 9 3.28 -18.88 24.64
CA VAL A 9 3.76 -18.64 23.27
C VAL A 9 4.20 -17.18 23.17
N LYS A 10 5.50 -16.93 23.34
CA LYS A 10 6.14 -15.67 22.97
C LYS A 10 6.07 -15.57 21.45
N ARG A 11 5.10 -14.81 20.94
CA ARG A 11 5.12 -14.40 19.53
C ARG A 11 6.21 -13.36 19.39
N GLU A 12 7.38 -13.80 18.95
CA GLU A 12 8.46 -12.91 18.56
C GLU A 12 7.98 -12.07 17.37
N TYR A 13 7.86 -10.76 17.58
CA TYR A 13 7.62 -9.78 16.52
C TYR A 13 8.92 -9.63 15.72
N GLY A 14 9.19 -10.62 14.87
CA GLY A 14 10.29 -10.59 13.93
C GLY A 14 10.09 -9.47 12.91
N ILE A 15 10.92 -8.43 13.03
CA ILE A 15 11.58 -7.70 11.93
C ILE A 15 10.70 -7.54 10.68
N TYR A 16 9.83 -6.53 10.66
CA TYR A 16 9.17 -6.04 9.45
C TYR A 16 10.14 -5.22 8.57
N ALA A 17 11.33 -5.75 8.27
CA ALA A 17 12.29 -5.16 7.33
C ALA A 17 12.02 -5.55 5.87
N GLY A 18 10.78 -5.92 5.55
CA GLY A 18 10.41 -6.37 4.22
C GLY A 18 8.91 -6.54 4.08
N ILE A 19 8.14 -5.49 4.35
CA ILE A 19 6.78 -5.44 3.79
C ILE A 19 6.99 -5.24 2.30
N ALA A 20 6.99 -6.37 1.60
CA ALA A 20 6.95 -6.47 0.16
C ALA A 20 6.00 -5.38 -0.35
N VAL A 21 6.58 -4.46 -1.12
CA VAL A 21 5.80 -3.60 -1.98
C VAL A 21 4.92 -4.57 -2.76
N LEU A 22 3.62 -4.59 -2.50
CA LEU A 22 2.64 -5.25 -3.36
C LEU A 22 2.57 -4.44 -4.65
N ILE A 23 3.68 -4.33 -5.37
CA ILE A 23 3.69 -4.01 -6.79
C ILE A 23 3.08 -5.25 -7.42
N ALA A 24 1.78 -5.19 -7.69
CA ALA A 24 1.22 -6.02 -8.74
C ALA A 24 1.92 -5.61 -10.05
N ILE A 25 3.04 -6.26 -10.37
CA ILE A 25 3.60 -6.23 -11.73
C ILE A 25 2.62 -7.05 -12.57
N GLY A 26 1.59 -6.38 -13.07
CA GLY A 26 0.89 -6.80 -14.27
C GLY A 26 1.56 -6.17 -15.48
N VAL A 27 1.58 -6.90 -16.60
CA VAL A 27 2.09 -6.55 -17.95
C VAL A 27 3.63 -6.70 -18.07
N ILE A 28 4.24 -7.47 -19.00
CA ILE A 28 3.94 -7.74 -20.43
C ILE A 28 4.54 -9.09 -20.86
N GLY A 29 3.87 -9.75 -21.83
CA GLY A 29 4.47 -10.79 -22.65
C GLY A 29 3.76 -11.11 -23.97
N THR A 30 3.11 -10.16 -24.66
CA THR A 30 2.78 -10.34 -26.09
C THR A 30 3.85 -9.67 -26.93
N LEU A 31 4.85 -10.45 -27.35
CA LEU A 31 5.82 -10.08 -28.36
C LEU A 31 5.63 -11.00 -29.57
N GLY A 32 5.00 -10.45 -30.61
CA GLY A 32 5.10 -10.98 -31.95
C GLY A 32 6.41 -10.53 -32.59
N ALA A 33 7.12 -11.46 -33.22
CA ALA A 33 7.97 -11.17 -34.37
C ALA A 33 8.26 -12.45 -35.19
N LYS A 34 7.85 -12.35 -36.46
CA LYS A 34 8.49 -12.88 -37.69
C LYS A 34 8.73 -14.39 -37.86
N GLU A 35 7.82 -14.98 -38.64
CA GLU A 35 8.06 -15.61 -39.95
C GLU A 35 9.43 -16.26 -40.19
N SER A 36 9.44 -17.59 -40.30
CA SER A 36 10.47 -18.37 -41.00
C SER A 36 9.80 -19.58 -41.64
N ALA A 37 10.09 -19.74 -42.94
CA ALA A 37 9.44 -20.64 -43.88
C ALA A 37 9.54 -22.14 -43.54
N SER A 38 8.56 -22.90 -44.06
CA SER A 38 8.40 -24.36 -43.98
C SER A 38 9.55 -25.17 -44.60
N PRO A 39 9.54 -26.50 -44.40
CA PRO A 39 9.00 -27.33 -45.48
C PRO A 39 8.02 -28.44 -45.03
N SER A 40 7.10 -28.68 -45.95
CA SER A 40 6.03 -29.69 -46.06
C SER A 40 6.45 -31.15 -45.95
N LEU A 41 5.51 -32.04 -45.56
CA LEU A 41 5.14 -33.33 -46.21
C LEU A 41 4.02 -34.07 -45.40
N PRO A 42 3.29 -35.07 -45.94
CA PRO A 42 1.87 -34.95 -46.30
C PRO A 42 0.86 -35.78 -45.46
N LEU A 43 -0.43 -35.49 -45.67
CA LEU A 43 -1.63 -36.21 -45.21
C LEU A 43 -1.74 -37.65 -45.80
N PRO A 44 -2.56 -38.51 -45.16
CA PRO A 44 -3.82 -38.89 -45.80
C PRO A 44 -5.00 -38.88 -44.81
N GLY A 45 -6.16 -38.32 -45.19
CA GLY A 45 -7.33 -39.09 -45.64
C GLY A 45 -8.20 -39.52 -44.45
N THR A 46 -9.41 -39.00 -44.26
CA THR A 46 -10.61 -39.44 -44.99
C THR A 46 -11.81 -38.58 -44.57
N ALA A 47 -12.74 -38.42 -45.51
CA ALA A 47 -14.03 -37.78 -45.33
C ALA A 47 -14.99 -38.65 -44.50
N SER A 48 -15.96 -38.04 -43.82
CA SER A 48 -17.39 -38.40 -43.92
C SER A 48 -18.30 -37.44 -43.16
N THR A 49 -19.34 -37.02 -43.88
CA THR A 49 -20.57 -36.32 -43.51
C THR A 49 -21.57 -37.19 -42.73
N SER A 50 -22.38 -36.59 -41.84
CA SER A 50 -23.83 -36.84 -41.58
C SER A 50 -24.20 -36.20 -40.22
N SER A 51 -25.08 -35.18 -40.12
CA SER A 51 -26.57 -35.23 -40.01
C SER A 51 -27.05 -36.23 -38.93
N ALA A 52 -27.94 -35.94 -37.97
CA ALA A 52 -29.00 -34.94 -37.83
C ALA A 52 -29.49 -34.85 -36.34
N GLU A 53 -30.29 -33.81 -36.03
CA GLU A 53 -31.58 -33.79 -35.27
C GLU A 53 -31.84 -34.71 -34.06
N THR A 54 -32.63 -34.42 -33.02
CA THR A 54 -33.54 -33.34 -32.55
C THR A 54 -34.02 -33.76 -31.14
N THR A 55 -34.73 -32.87 -30.43
CA THR A 55 -35.55 -33.01 -29.19
C THR A 55 -34.85 -32.57 -27.88
N ALA A 56 -35.09 -31.36 -27.36
CA ALA A 56 -36.28 -30.85 -26.61
C ALA A 56 -36.52 -31.68 -25.34
N THR A 57 -36.47 -31.14 -24.11
CA THR A 57 -37.32 -30.07 -23.55
C THR A 57 -36.65 -29.32 -22.37
N PRO A 58 -37.19 -28.15 -21.96
CA PRO A 58 -36.61 -27.25 -20.98
C PRO A 58 -37.14 -27.53 -19.56
N SER A 59 -36.25 -27.59 -18.57
CA SER A 59 -36.65 -27.51 -17.16
C SER A 59 -36.49 -26.09 -16.66
N SER A 60 -37.64 -25.44 -16.54
CA SER A 60 -37.80 -24.17 -15.84
C SER A 60 -37.78 -24.43 -14.34
N SER A 61 -36.79 -23.87 -13.64
CA SER A 61 -36.83 -23.72 -12.18
C SER A 61 -36.68 -22.24 -11.85
N THR A 62 -37.82 -21.59 -11.75
CA THR A 62 -37.98 -20.23 -11.24
C THR A 62 -37.95 -20.25 -9.71
N SER A 63 -37.47 -19.14 -9.14
CA SER A 63 -37.58 -18.68 -7.75
C SER A 63 -36.33 -19.03 -6.90
N GLN A 64 -35.62 -18.10 -6.25
CA GLN A 64 -36.02 -16.79 -5.72
C GLN A 64 -34.84 -15.82 -5.78
N THR A 65 -35.03 -14.69 -6.45
CA THR A 65 -34.24 -13.47 -6.24
C THR A 65 -34.72 -12.80 -4.96
N SER A 66 -34.01 -13.04 -3.86
CA SER A 66 -34.07 -12.15 -2.70
C SER A 66 -33.42 -10.82 -3.08
N PRO A 67 -34.02 -9.67 -2.74
CA PRO A 67 -33.40 -8.38 -2.99
C PRO A 67 -32.15 -8.29 -2.12
N ILE A 68 -30.97 -8.30 -2.74
CA ILE A 68 -29.76 -7.79 -2.09
C ILE A 68 -30.01 -6.29 -1.94
N THR A 69 -30.55 -5.92 -0.78
CA THR A 69 -30.52 -4.55 -0.27
C THR A 69 -29.11 -4.04 -0.53
N LYS A 70 -29.00 -2.99 -1.34
CA LYS A 70 -27.78 -2.18 -1.47
C LYS A 70 -27.45 -1.70 -0.06
N GLN A 71 -26.67 -2.48 0.67
CA GLN A 71 -26.10 -2.06 1.93
C GLN A 71 -25.05 -1.03 1.53
N LYS A 72 -25.50 0.22 1.46
CA LYS A 72 -24.67 1.41 1.37
C LYS A 72 -23.51 1.18 2.32
N ALA A 73 -22.30 1.03 1.76
CA ALA A 73 -21.09 0.92 2.54
C ALA A 73 -21.13 2.06 3.55
N THR A 74 -21.34 1.73 4.83
CA THR A 74 -21.34 2.70 5.89
C THR A 74 -19.96 3.36 5.82
N PRO A 75 -19.86 4.70 5.73
CA PRO A 75 -18.56 5.34 5.81
C PRO A 75 -17.87 4.82 7.08
N PRO A 76 -16.57 4.50 7.01
CA PRO A 76 -15.87 4.03 8.18
C PRO A 76 -16.05 5.06 9.29
N VAL A 77 -16.29 4.58 10.51
CA VAL A 77 -16.32 5.37 11.75
C VAL A 77 -15.31 6.51 11.61
N ALA A 78 -15.73 7.76 11.83
CA ALA A 78 -14.85 8.91 11.71
C ALA A 78 -13.65 8.70 12.65
N PHE A 79 -12.51 8.26 12.10
CA PHE A 79 -11.31 8.04 12.88
C PHE A 79 -10.79 9.40 13.33
N PRO A 80 -10.47 9.58 14.62
CA PRO A 80 -9.85 10.80 15.07
C PRO A 80 -8.52 11.00 14.33
N SER A 81 -8.25 12.22 13.87
CA SER A 81 -6.96 12.55 13.28
C SER A 81 -5.89 12.53 14.37
N VAL A 82 -4.96 11.58 14.31
CA VAL A 82 -3.85 11.47 15.28
C VAL A 82 -2.78 12.53 15.02
N PHE A 83 -2.62 12.93 13.76
CA PHE A 83 -1.73 13.98 13.34
C PHE A 83 -2.51 15.16 12.76
N SER A 84 -2.00 16.36 12.99
CA SER A 84 -2.46 17.61 12.40
C SER A 84 -1.24 18.45 12.05
N LEU A 85 -1.35 19.31 11.04
CA LEU A 85 -0.26 20.21 10.67
C LEU A 85 0.15 21.06 11.86
N VAL A 86 1.46 21.25 12.01
CA VAL A 86 2.02 22.10 13.05
C VAL A 86 1.58 23.55 12.78
N PRO A 87 1.22 24.34 13.81
CA PRO A 87 0.85 25.74 13.62
C PRO A 87 1.92 26.50 12.82
N GLY A 88 1.47 27.21 11.78
CA GLY A 88 2.34 27.98 10.89
C GLY A 88 2.81 27.24 9.64
N ASP A 89 2.61 25.93 9.55
CA ASP A 89 2.71 25.23 8.27
C ASP A 89 1.41 25.37 7.46
N VAL A 90 1.58 25.55 6.16
CA VAL A 90 0.49 25.60 5.20
C VAL A 90 0.81 24.67 4.04
N VAL A 91 -0.19 23.89 3.61
CA VAL A 91 -0.11 23.08 2.40
C VAL A 91 -0.89 23.81 1.31
N ALA A 92 -0.19 24.31 0.29
CA ALA A 92 -0.80 25.08 -0.79
C ALA A 92 -1.68 24.21 -1.70
N SER A 93 -1.25 22.98 -1.95
CA SER A 93 -1.97 21.95 -2.69
C SER A 93 -1.67 20.61 -2.06
N TRP A 94 -2.70 19.81 -1.84
CA TRP A 94 -2.53 18.41 -1.41
C TRP A 94 -2.23 17.49 -2.59
N ASP A 95 -2.42 17.96 -3.82
CA ASP A 95 -2.09 17.22 -5.02
C ASP A 95 -0.66 17.57 -5.48
N PHE A 96 0.07 16.54 -5.92
CA PHE A 96 1.37 16.66 -6.56
C PHE A 96 1.45 15.76 -7.80
N ALA A 97 2.55 15.85 -8.56
CA ALA A 97 2.80 14.98 -9.69
C ALA A 97 3.13 13.55 -9.19
N GLY A 98 2.12 12.68 -9.16
CA GLY A 98 2.32 11.26 -8.89
C GLY A 98 3.05 10.56 -10.04
N THR A 99 3.86 9.56 -9.73
CA THR A 99 4.63 8.78 -10.72
C THR A 99 3.76 8.01 -11.71
N HIS A 100 2.48 7.78 -11.38
CA HIS A 100 1.52 7.05 -12.20
C HIS A 100 0.27 7.89 -12.52
N LYS A 101 0.34 9.21 -12.42
CA LYS A 101 -0.77 10.12 -12.78
C LYS A 101 -0.66 10.53 -14.26
N ASP A 102 -0.73 9.54 -15.14
CA ASP A 102 -0.50 9.68 -16.58
C ASP A 102 -1.73 9.35 -17.44
N SER A 103 -2.89 9.07 -16.82
CA SER A 103 -4.10 8.55 -17.49
C SER A 103 -3.86 7.23 -18.25
N GLY A 104 -2.76 6.54 -17.97
CA GLY A 104 -2.35 5.30 -18.63
C GLY A 104 -2.81 4.05 -17.90
N GLN A 105 -2.33 2.90 -18.38
CA GLN A 105 -2.63 1.59 -17.77
C GLN A 105 -2.15 1.50 -16.32
N LEU A 106 -1.05 2.17 -15.99
CA LEU A 106 -0.50 2.19 -14.64
C LEU A 106 -1.43 2.92 -13.68
N GLU A 107 -1.97 4.08 -14.05
CA GLU A 107 -2.97 4.79 -13.25
C GLU A 107 -4.20 3.91 -12.97
N ALA A 108 -4.71 3.24 -14.01
CA ALA A 108 -5.84 2.33 -13.89
C ALA A 108 -5.54 1.15 -12.95
N SER A 109 -4.34 0.58 -13.03
CA SER A 109 -3.87 -0.50 -12.14
C SER A 109 -3.82 -0.02 -10.69
N VAL A 110 -3.25 1.16 -10.42
CA VAL A 110 -3.19 1.73 -9.07
C VAL A 110 -4.60 1.94 -8.49
N ARG A 111 -5.55 2.42 -9.30
CA ARG A 111 -6.97 2.57 -8.90
C ARG A 111 -7.66 1.22 -8.63
N ALA A 112 -7.36 0.19 -9.43
CA ALA A 112 -7.85 -1.16 -9.20
C ALA A 112 -7.30 -1.73 -7.88
N ASP A 113 -6.01 -1.53 -7.61
CA ASP A 113 -5.38 -1.95 -6.35
C ASP A 113 -5.98 -1.25 -5.14
N ILE A 114 -6.23 0.06 -5.20
CA ILE A 114 -6.94 0.78 -4.13
C ILE A 114 -8.30 0.13 -3.86
N THR A 115 -9.04 -0.22 -4.90
CA THR A 115 -10.36 -0.86 -4.78
C THR A 115 -10.26 -2.23 -4.12
N ARG A 116 -9.29 -3.05 -4.57
CA ARG A 116 -9.01 -4.37 -4.01
C ARG A 116 -8.61 -4.28 -2.54
N LEU A 117 -7.66 -3.42 -2.19
CA LEU A 117 -7.17 -3.21 -0.82
C LEU A 117 -8.28 -2.74 0.12
N LYS A 118 -9.14 -1.83 -0.33
CA LYS A 118 -10.33 -1.39 0.43
C LYS A 118 -11.28 -2.54 0.72
N GLY A 119 -11.47 -3.47 -0.22
CA GLY A 119 -12.30 -4.66 -0.04
C GLY A 119 -11.74 -5.67 0.98
N LEU A 120 -10.44 -5.58 1.30
CA LEU A 120 -9.79 -6.44 2.29
C LEU A 120 -9.85 -5.88 3.72
N ILE A 121 -10.29 -4.63 3.91
CA ILE A 121 -10.43 -4.03 5.25
C ILE A 121 -11.40 -4.87 6.08
N ASN A 122 -11.02 -5.20 7.31
CA ASN A 122 -11.76 -6.10 8.22
C ASN A 122 -11.95 -7.54 7.71
N SER A 123 -11.31 -7.96 6.62
CA SER A 123 -11.38 -9.36 6.15
C SER A 123 -10.62 -10.35 7.03
N GLY A 124 -9.67 -9.87 7.83
CA GLY A 124 -8.76 -10.68 8.65
C GLY A 124 -7.56 -11.25 7.89
N ALA A 125 -7.47 -11.07 6.56
CA ALA A 125 -6.33 -11.52 5.76
C ALA A 125 -5.04 -10.71 6.03
N HIS A 126 -5.20 -9.42 6.36
CA HIS A 126 -4.14 -8.49 6.73
C HIS A 126 -4.63 -7.61 7.89
N THR A 127 -3.70 -7.00 8.62
CA THR A 127 -4.09 -6.00 9.61
C THR A 127 -4.63 -4.76 8.90
N ASN A 128 -5.59 -4.07 9.52
CA ASN A 128 -6.09 -2.80 8.98
C ASN A 128 -4.99 -1.73 8.91
N TYR A 129 -3.99 -1.80 9.81
CA TYR A 129 -2.80 -0.92 9.74
C TYR A 129 -2.06 -1.10 8.43
N GLU A 130 -1.67 -2.34 8.09
CA GLU A 130 -0.95 -2.66 6.85
C GLU A 130 -1.76 -2.26 5.62
N LEU A 131 -3.08 -2.49 5.65
CA LEU A 131 -3.97 -2.11 4.55
C LEU A 131 -4.05 -0.60 4.38
N TYR A 132 -4.18 0.17 5.47
CA TYR A 132 -4.22 1.63 5.39
C TYR A 132 -2.90 2.23 4.92
N VAL A 133 -1.75 1.74 5.40
CA VAL A 133 -0.44 2.14 4.87
C VAL A 133 -0.33 1.79 3.39
N SER A 134 -0.75 0.60 2.98
CA SER A 134 -0.71 0.19 1.57
C SER A 134 -1.59 1.08 0.69
N ILE A 135 -2.81 1.39 1.13
CA ILE A 135 -3.71 2.30 0.42
C ILE A 135 -3.11 3.71 0.32
N ALA A 136 -2.47 4.21 1.39
CA ALA A 136 -1.78 5.50 1.36
C ALA A 136 -0.68 5.51 0.29
N ASN A 137 0.16 4.46 0.22
CA ASN A 137 1.19 4.33 -0.80
C ASN A 137 0.60 4.35 -2.23
N GLN A 138 -0.57 3.75 -2.45
CA GLN A 138 -1.22 3.85 -3.77
C GLN A 138 -1.65 5.29 -4.10
N TYR A 139 -2.06 6.09 -3.11
CA TYR A 139 -2.38 7.50 -3.36
C TYR A 139 -1.14 8.37 -3.57
N GLU A 140 -0.01 8.00 -2.97
CA GLU A 140 1.29 8.61 -3.25
C GLU A 140 1.64 8.48 -4.74
N LEU A 141 1.46 7.29 -5.31
CA LEU A 141 1.66 7.01 -6.74
C LEU A 141 0.75 7.83 -7.66
N LEU A 142 -0.48 8.14 -7.20
CA LEU A 142 -1.44 9.00 -7.92
C LEU A 142 -1.23 10.49 -7.66
N GLY A 143 -0.39 10.85 -6.70
CA GLY A 143 -0.20 12.21 -6.25
C GLY A 143 -1.43 12.83 -5.58
N ASP A 144 -2.30 12.02 -4.97
CA ASP A 144 -3.44 12.47 -4.15
C ASP A 144 -3.00 12.49 -2.67
N GLY A 145 -2.22 13.50 -2.32
CA GLY A 145 -1.66 13.65 -0.98
C GLY A 145 -2.72 13.83 0.11
N GLY A 146 -3.92 14.33 -0.25
CA GLY A 146 -5.02 14.46 0.70
C GLY A 146 -5.55 13.09 1.17
N LYS A 147 -5.69 12.13 0.24
CA LYS A 147 -6.05 10.76 0.59
C LYS A 147 -4.89 10.00 1.22
N GLU A 148 -3.66 10.21 0.77
CA GLU A 148 -2.48 9.68 1.43
C GLU A 148 -2.47 10.10 2.92
N PHE A 149 -2.58 11.40 3.21
CA PHE A 149 -2.66 11.94 4.57
C PHE A 149 -3.77 11.31 5.40
N THR A 150 -4.95 11.14 4.80
CA THR A 150 -6.12 10.54 5.45
C THR A 150 -5.85 9.09 5.85
N TYR A 151 -5.35 8.28 4.93
CA TYR A 151 -5.09 6.86 5.19
C TYR A 151 -3.92 6.65 6.15
N LEU A 152 -2.89 7.51 6.10
CA LEU A 152 -1.84 7.49 7.11
C LEU A 152 -2.39 7.81 8.52
N ASN A 153 -3.32 8.77 8.65
CA ASN A 153 -3.98 9.01 9.93
C ASN A 153 -4.80 7.81 10.41
N TYR A 154 -5.47 7.08 9.50
CA TYR A 154 -6.17 5.85 9.87
C TYR A 154 -5.21 4.77 10.36
N ALA A 155 -4.03 4.62 9.74
CA ALA A 155 -2.99 3.73 10.23
C ALA A 155 -2.51 4.15 11.63
N LEU A 156 -2.21 5.43 11.83
CA LEU A 156 -1.75 5.98 13.11
C LEU A 156 -2.79 5.86 14.25
N ALA A 157 -4.08 5.88 13.91
CA ALA A 157 -5.16 5.63 14.87
C ALA A 157 -5.22 4.17 15.35
N ILE A 158 -4.67 3.23 14.57
CA ILE A 158 -4.53 1.82 14.97
C ILE A 158 -3.24 1.63 15.78
N ASP A 159 -2.12 2.11 15.24
CA ASP A 159 -0.81 2.00 15.88
C ASP A 159 0.05 3.20 15.49
N SER A 160 0.41 4.01 16.49
CA SER A 160 1.31 5.15 16.34
C SER A 160 2.61 5.01 17.13
N THR A 161 2.81 3.89 17.82
CA THR A 161 3.86 3.76 18.84
C THR A 161 4.77 2.56 18.66
N LYS A 162 4.38 1.53 17.90
CA LYS A 162 5.20 0.32 17.72
C LYS A 162 5.95 0.26 16.39
N THR A 163 5.50 1.01 15.40
CA THR A 163 6.09 1.01 14.05
C THR A 163 6.22 2.43 13.51
N GLY A 164 7.39 2.71 12.93
CA GLY A 164 7.69 4.02 12.36
C GLY A 164 7.14 4.21 10.94
N LEU A 165 6.53 3.20 10.31
CA LEU A 165 6.27 3.22 8.87
C LEU A 165 5.24 4.29 8.45
N ALA A 166 4.11 4.39 9.16
CA ALA A 166 3.12 5.43 8.86
C ALA A 166 3.66 6.84 9.14
N TRP A 167 4.50 7.00 10.17
CA TRP A 167 5.18 8.26 10.47
C TRP A 167 6.21 8.64 9.40
N HIS A 168 7.00 7.67 8.93
CA HIS A 168 7.94 7.85 7.83
C HIS A 168 7.24 8.35 6.56
N ASN A 169 6.15 7.68 6.16
CA ASN A 169 5.39 8.06 4.97
C ASN A 169 4.73 9.44 5.15
N MET A 170 4.25 9.75 6.36
CA MET A 170 3.73 11.08 6.69
C MET A 170 4.82 12.16 6.57
N GLY A 171 6.03 11.88 7.04
CA GLY A 171 7.18 12.78 6.90
C GLY A 171 7.49 13.07 5.43
N LYS A 172 7.61 12.02 4.61
CA LYS A 172 7.83 12.14 3.17
C LYS A 172 6.75 12.92 2.43
N LEU A 173 5.48 12.65 2.74
CA LEU A 173 4.36 13.39 2.18
C LEU A 173 4.49 14.88 2.49
N LEU A 174 4.67 15.23 3.77
CA LEU A 174 4.73 16.61 4.22
C LEU A 174 5.98 17.35 3.71
N GLU A 175 7.11 16.65 3.60
CA GLU A 175 8.33 17.16 2.96
C GLU A 175 8.07 17.52 1.51
N ARG A 176 7.43 16.62 0.75
CA ARG A 176 7.06 16.88 -0.65
C ARG A 176 6.08 18.05 -0.80
N LEU A 177 5.18 18.22 0.17
CA LEU A 177 4.22 19.31 0.21
C LEU A 177 4.79 20.64 0.72
N GLY A 178 6.07 20.66 1.12
CA GLY A 178 6.74 21.85 1.66
C GLY A 178 6.37 22.20 3.11
N ALA A 179 5.62 21.34 3.80
CA ALA A 179 5.25 21.51 5.20
C ALA A 179 6.38 20.98 6.12
N TYR A 180 7.55 21.62 6.05
CA TYR A 180 8.78 21.09 6.64
C TYR A 180 8.73 20.97 8.18
N LYS A 181 8.03 21.86 8.89
CA LYS A 181 7.92 21.75 10.36
C LYS A 181 7.10 20.52 10.75
N SER A 182 6.04 20.24 10.01
CA SER A 182 5.18 19.08 10.20
C SER A 182 5.89 17.80 9.77
N ALA A 183 6.65 17.84 8.67
CA ALA A 183 7.49 16.72 8.22
C ALA A 183 8.51 16.34 9.30
N ARG A 184 9.18 17.33 9.90
CA ARG A 184 10.10 17.12 11.02
C ARG A 184 9.44 16.37 12.18
N VAL A 185 8.26 16.83 12.63
CA VAL A 185 7.53 16.16 13.72
C VAL A 185 7.19 14.72 13.36
N ALA A 186 6.81 14.45 12.11
CA ALA A 186 6.56 13.08 11.66
C ALA A 186 7.84 12.22 11.68
N TYR A 187 8.98 12.73 11.22
CA TYR A 187 10.26 12.02 11.30
C TYR A 187 10.75 11.81 12.74
N ASP A 188 10.53 12.78 13.64
CA ASP A 188 10.84 12.60 15.06
C ASP A 188 9.97 11.49 15.69
N ARG A 189 8.67 11.45 15.36
CA ARG A 189 7.76 10.39 15.81
C ARG A 189 8.06 9.02 15.20
N MET A 190 8.56 8.97 13.97
CA MET A 190 9.03 7.74 13.34
C MET A 190 10.14 7.08 14.18
N ILE A 191 11.15 7.84 14.58
CA ILE A 191 12.24 7.34 15.43
C ILE A 191 11.71 6.93 16.81
N ALA A 192 10.85 7.75 17.41
CA ALA A 192 10.28 7.45 18.72
C ALA A 192 9.44 6.17 18.74
N ALA A 193 8.73 5.87 17.64
CA ALA A 193 7.93 4.65 17.52
C ALA A 193 8.80 3.42 17.22
N GLN A 194 9.86 3.58 16.43
CA GLN A 194 10.74 2.49 16.06
C GLN A 194 12.11 3.05 15.64
N THR A 195 13.15 2.80 16.42
CA THR A 195 14.51 3.21 16.03
C THR A 195 15.13 2.14 15.13
N THR A 196 15.49 2.53 13.90
CA THR A 196 16.27 1.70 12.96
C THR A 196 17.29 2.56 12.23
N SER A 197 18.41 1.99 11.77
CA SER A 197 19.41 2.73 10.98
C SER A 197 18.82 3.36 9.73
N GLN A 198 17.84 2.70 9.08
CA GLN A 198 17.13 3.26 7.92
C GLN A 198 16.36 4.52 8.28
N TYR A 199 15.63 4.50 9.40
CA TYR A 199 14.84 5.64 9.83
C TYR A 199 15.72 6.77 10.35
N ILE A 200 16.81 6.47 11.06
CA ILE A 200 17.78 7.49 11.48
C ILE A 200 18.36 8.17 10.23
N ARG A 201 18.72 7.40 9.20
CA ARG A 201 19.20 7.94 7.93
C ARG A 201 18.16 8.83 7.24
N ALA A 202 16.90 8.38 7.15
CA ALA A 202 15.83 9.18 6.54
C ALA A 202 15.63 10.52 7.27
N ARG A 203 15.62 10.51 8.61
CA ARG A 203 15.56 11.73 9.42
C ARG A 203 16.77 12.64 9.18
N LEU A 204 17.97 12.08 9.15
CA LEU A 204 19.21 12.83 8.91
C LEU A 204 19.22 13.48 7.52
N GLU A 205 18.81 12.75 6.50
CA GLU A 205 18.69 13.25 5.12
C GLU A 205 17.72 14.43 5.05
N PHE A 206 16.54 14.29 5.65
CA PHE A 206 15.56 15.37 5.76
C PHE A 206 16.14 16.61 6.47
N LEU A 207 16.78 16.43 7.62
CA LEU A 207 17.33 17.55 8.41
C LEU A 207 18.40 18.30 7.61
N LYS A 208 19.32 17.59 6.96
CA LYS A 208 20.36 18.22 6.13
C LYS A 208 19.79 18.96 4.92
N ALA A 209 18.73 18.44 4.31
CA ALA A 209 18.13 19.04 3.12
C ALA A 209 17.26 20.25 3.45
N HIS A 210 16.50 20.22 4.55
CA HIS A 210 15.41 21.15 4.80
C HIS A 210 15.52 21.93 6.12
N MET A 211 16.45 21.55 7.00
CA MET A 211 16.73 22.22 8.28
C MET A 211 18.24 22.27 8.59
N PRO A 212 19.10 22.70 7.64
CA PRO A 212 20.55 22.70 7.84
C PRO A 212 21.02 23.60 9.00
N GLU A 213 20.18 24.54 9.44
CA GLU A 213 20.41 25.38 10.61
C GLU A 213 20.27 24.63 11.94
N ASP A 214 19.60 23.48 11.97
CA ASP A 214 19.45 22.67 13.17
C ASP A 214 20.65 21.73 13.36
N THR A 215 21.80 22.35 13.62
CA THR A 215 23.08 21.66 13.73
C THR A 215 23.09 20.61 14.83
N ASP A 216 22.40 20.87 15.94
CA ASP A 216 22.35 19.96 17.08
C ASP A 216 21.56 18.70 16.74
N ALA A 217 20.40 18.83 16.08
CA ALA A 217 19.62 17.68 15.65
C ALA A 217 20.34 16.83 14.59
N ILE A 218 21.11 17.48 13.70
CA ILE A 218 21.94 16.79 12.69
C ILE A 218 23.05 16.00 13.36
N GLN A 219 23.84 16.62 14.25
CA GLN A 219 24.92 15.95 14.98
C GLN A 219 24.40 14.77 15.79
N GLN A 220 23.26 14.93 16.47
CA GLN A 220 22.64 13.84 17.20
C GLN A 220 22.25 12.68 16.27
N ALA A 221 21.62 12.96 15.13
CA ALA A 221 21.24 11.92 14.18
C ALA A 221 22.44 11.20 13.55
N GLU A 222 23.56 11.90 13.33
CA GLU A 222 24.82 11.29 12.88
C GLU A 222 25.41 10.35 13.94
N ALA A 223 25.42 10.76 15.20
CA ALA A 223 25.88 9.94 16.32
C ALA A 223 24.99 8.70 16.50
N ASP A 224 23.66 8.87 16.47
CA ASP A 224 22.70 7.78 16.56
C ASP A 224 22.89 6.77 15.40
N LEU A 225 23.15 7.28 14.18
CA LEU A 225 23.38 6.42 13.02
C LEU A 225 24.67 5.62 13.17
N ALA A 226 25.76 6.24 13.63
CA ALA A 226 27.03 5.57 13.87
C ALA A 226 26.88 4.45 14.92
N ALA A 227 26.19 4.73 16.03
CA ALA A 227 25.92 3.76 17.08
C ALA A 227 25.00 2.60 16.63
N SER A 228 24.24 2.77 15.54
CA SER A 228 23.34 1.73 15.02
C SER A 228 24.00 0.73 14.05
N VAL A 229 25.24 0.97 13.66
CA VAL A 229 26.02 0.13 12.72
C VAL A 229 27.01 -0.79 13.45
N GLU A 230 27.31 -0.49 14.71
CA GLU A 230 28.12 -1.32 15.61
C GLU A 230 27.31 -2.47 16.23
#